data_AF-A0A382ERN5-F1
#
_entry.id   AF-A0A382ERN5-F1
#
_cell.length_a   1.000
_cell.length_b   1.000
_cell.length_c   1.000
_cell.angle_alpha   90.00
_cell.angle_beta   90.00
_cell.angle_gamma   90.00
#
_symmetry.space_group_name_H-M   'P 1'
#
loop_
_entity.id
_entity.type
_entity.pdbx_description
1 polymer ?
#
loop_
_entity_poly.entity_id
_entity_poly.type
_entity_poly.pdbx_seq_one_letter_code
_entity_poly.pdbx_strand_id
1 'polypeptide(L)'
;MTISNTAVVNTTLKYIVKSTGIKNETDQIIVNAEALTGGTNESKVSLIECFYLIEGTGTITISASSEDDDLELTGKGKYGLRPDQLKFGNDKKILLSTDSNVDSYLMVTEFRRND
;
A
#
# COMPACT_ATOMS: atom_id res chain seq x y z
N MET A 1 15.31 2.05 -5.45
CA MET A 1 15.39 3.23 -4.53
C MET A 1 14.50 2.94 -3.33
N THR A 2 14.65 3.69 -2.23
CA THR A 2 13.84 3.47 -1.02
C THR A 2 12.71 4.49 -0.96
N ILE A 3 11.48 4.02 -0.74
CA ILE A 3 10.31 4.87 -0.59
C ILE A 3 10.33 5.62 0.74
N SER A 4 9.67 6.77 0.79
CA SER A 4 9.45 7.52 2.02
C SER A 4 8.03 7.27 2.54
N ASN A 5 7.93 6.58 3.68
CA ASN A 5 6.66 6.33 4.36
C ASN A 5 6.54 7.22 5.60
N THR A 6 5.43 7.95 5.71
CA THR A 6 5.07 8.74 6.89
C THR A 6 3.76 8.23 7.44
N ALA A 7 3.78 7.67 8.66
CA ALA A 7 2.57 7.25 9.36
C ALA A 7 1.72 8.49 9.70
N VAL A 8 0.45 8.47 9.30
CA VAL A 8 -0.55 9.48 9.63
C VAL A 8 -1.41 9.02 10.81
N VAL A 9 -1.76 7.73 10.84
CA VAL A 9 -2.50 7.09 11.94
C VAL A 9 -1.90 5.71 12.20
N ASN A 10 -1.70 5.35 13.47
CA ASN A 10 -1.24 4.03 13.87
C ASN A 10 -1.92 3.62 15.19
N THR A 11 -2.92 2.76 15.07
CA THR A 11 -3.74 2.27 16.19
C THR A 11 -3.85 0.75 16.13
N THR A 12 -4.50 0.15 17.13
CA THR A 12 -4.76 -1.29 17.14
C THR A 12 -5.77 -1.73 16.07
N LEU A 13 -6.59 -0.81 15.53
CA LEU A 13 -7.64 -1.14 14.54
C LEU A 13 -7.28 -0.73 13.11
N LYS A 14 -6.51 0.36 12.95
CA LYS A 14 -6.17 0.91 11.64
C LYS A 14 -4.78 1.54 11.57
N TYR A 15 -4.24 1.54 10.36
CA TYR A 15 -3.00 2.20 10.00
C TYR A 15 -3.21 3.00 8.72
N ILE A 16 -2.83 4.28 8.73
CA ILE A 16 -2.86 5.14 7.54
C ILE A 16 -1.45 5.65 7.30
N VAL A 17 -0.95 5.49 6.10
CA VAL A 17 0.41 5.88 5.70
C VAL A 17 0.38 6.71 4.43
N LYS A 18 1.21 7.75 4.42
CA LYS A 18 1.56 8.50 3.23
C LYS A 18 2.85 7.93 2.66
N SER A 19 2.83 7.48 1.42
CA SER A 19 3.99 6.94 0.70
C SER A 19 4.34 7.82 -0.50
N THR A 20 5.62 8.16 -0.63
CA THR A 20 6.14 8.92 -1.79
C THR A 20 7.42 8.28 -2.28
N GLY A 21 7.61 8.28 -3.59
CA GLY A 21 8.76 7.68 -4.25
C GLY A 21 8.87 8.10 -5.71
N ILE A 22 9.70 7.38 -6.46
CA ILE A 22 9.98 7.59 -7.89
C ILE A 22 10.07 6.23 -8.61
N LYS A 23 10.53 6.19 -9.86
CA LYS A 23 10.70 4.94 -10.63
C LYS A 23 11.68 3.90 -10.06
N ASN A 24 11.54 2.68 -10.58
CA ASN A 24 12.43 1.53 -10.38
C ASN A 24 12.58 1.13 -8.91
N GLU A 25 11.50 1.25 -8.16
CA GLU A 25 11.36 0.66 -6.83
C GLU A 25 10.91 -0.79 -6.96
N THR A 26 11.45 -1.66 -6.11
CA THR A 26 11.18 -3.09 -6.14
C THR A 26 10.91 -3.56 -4.71
N ASP A 27 9.76 -4.17 -4.50
CA ASP A 27 9.33 -4.84 -3.26
C ASP A 27 9.53 -3.98 -1.99
N GLN A 28 9.25 -2.68 -2.11
CA GLN A 28 9.36 -1.74 -1.01
C GLN A 28 8.21 -1.93 -0.03
N ILE A 29 8.51 -2.01 1.27
CA ILE A 29 7.50 -2.28 2.29
C ILE A 29 6.67 -1.01 2.54
N ILE A 30 5.38 -1.02 2.19
CA ILE A 30 4.44 0.06 2.55
C ILE A 30 4.07 -0.05 4.03
N VAL A 31 3.78 -1.28 4.47
CA VAL A 31 3.37 -1.59 5.85
C VAL A 31 3.92 -2.95 6.27
N ASN A 32 4.34 -3.04 7.53
CA ASN A 32 4.63 -4.29 8.22
C ASN A 32 3.79 -4.35 9.50
N ALA A 33 2.77 -5.20 9.50
CA ALA A 33 1.78 -5.33 10.56
C ALA A 33 2.40 -5.63 11.94
N GLU A 34 3.47 -6.43 11.95
CA GLU A 34 4.21 -6.77 13.18
C GLU A 34 4.88 -5.54 13.82
N ALA A 35 5.26 -4.56 13.02
CA ALA A 35 5.92 -3.33 13.48
C ALA A 35 4.92 -2.20 13.85
N LEU A 36 3.61 -2.44 13.72
CA LEU A 36 2.59 -1.46 14.07
C LEU A 36 2.34 -1.42 15.60
N THR A 37 1.62 -0.41 16.06
CA THR A 37 1.33 -0.25 17.50
C THR A 37 0.51 -1.42 18.02
N GLY A 38 1.09 -2.27 18.87
CA GLY A 38 0.44 -3.51 19.32
C GLY A 38 0.44 -4.61 18.26
N GLY A 39 1.38 -4.58 17.31
CA GLY A 39 1.64 -5.67 16.38
C GLY A 39 2.33 -6.86 17.05
N THR A 40 2.06 -8.05 16.52
CA THR A 40 2.71 -9.32 16.86
C THR A 40 3.18 -10.01 15.57
N ASN A 41 3.95 -11.09 15.70
CA ASN A 41 4.36 -11.91 14.56
C ASN A 41 3.19 -12.55 13.79
N GLU A 42 2.00 -12.62 14.37
CA GLU A 42 0.76 -13.13 13.77
C GLU A 42 -0.11 -12.01 13.18
N SER A 43 0.19 -10.74 13.47
CA SER A 43 -0.59 -9.59 13.00
C SER A 43 -0.62 -9.51 11.48
N LYS A 44 -1.82 -9.23 10.94
CA LYS A 44 -2.09 -9.07 9.52
C LYS A 44 -2.85 -7.79 9.24
N VAL A 45 -2.73 -7.30 8.02
CA VAL A 45 -3.45 -6.12 7.53
C VAL A 45 -4.05 -6.39 6.16
N SER A 46 -5.12 -5.67 5.86
CA SER A 46 -5.68 -5.57 4.51
C SER A 46 -5.76 -4.11 4.10
N LEU A 47 -5.37 -3.81 2.86
CA LEU A 47 -5.58 -2.52 2.23
C LEU A 47 -7.08 -2.37 1.95
N ILE A 48 -7.70 -1.31 2.46
CA ILE A 48 -9.13 -1.06 2.27
C ILE A 48 -9.41 0.21 1.46
N GLU A 49 -8.46 1.13 1.41
CA GLU A 49 -8.56 2.36 0.64
C GLU A 49 -7.16 2.86 0.27
N CYS A 50 -7.01 3.37 -0.95
CA CYS A 50 -5.79 4.07 -1.37
C CYS A 50 -6.14 5.22 -2.28
N PHE A 51 -5.75 6.44 -1.91
CA PHE A 51 -5.71 7.58 -2.81
C PHE A 51 -4.33 7.70 -3.42
N TYR A 52 -4.24 7.93 -4.72
CA TYR A 52 -2.95 7.96 -5.40
C TYR A 52 -2.91 9.02 -6.50
N LEU A 53 -1.74 9.63 -6.65
CA LEU A 53 -1.36 10.56 -7.70
C LEU A 53 -0.01 10.08 -8.25
N ILE A 54 0.02 9.67 -9.51
CA ILE A 54 1.22 9.21 -10.20
C ILE A 54 1.52 10.21 -11.30
N GLU A 55 2.74 10.75 -11.30
CA GLU A 55 3.29 11.53 -12.38
C GLU A 55 4.04 10.60 -13.36
N GLY A 56 3.84 10.83 -14.65
CA GLY A 56 4.32 9.95 -15.72
C GLY A 56 3.23 9.02 -16.25
N THR A 57 3.64 8.05 -17.06
CA THR A 57 2.76 7.03 -17.67
C THR A 57 2.98 5.64 -17.10
N GLY A 58 3.73 5.55 -16.02
CA GLY A 58 4.08 4.30 -15.36
C GLY A 58 3.00 3.76 -14.44
N THR A 59 3.30 2.58 -13.94
CA THR A 59 2.44 1.78 -13.08
C THR A 59 3.09 1.61 -11.70
N ILE A 60 2.27 1.75 -10.67
CA ILE A 60 2.59 1.29 -9.32
C ILE A 60 1.90 -0.05 -9.12
N THR A 61 2.65 -1.05 -8.69
CA THR A 61 2.17 -2.39 -8.37
C THR A 61 2.21 -2.58 -6.86
N ILE A 62 1.05 -2.83 -6.25
CA ILE A 62 0.94 -3.24 -4.85
C ILE A 62 0.75 -4.74 -4.79
N SER A 63 1.64 -5.43 -4.07
CA SER A 63 1.61 -6.89 -3.96
C SER A 63 1.36 -7.35 -2.51
N ALA A 64 0.64 -8.47 -2.41
CA ALA A 64 0.25 -9.10 -1.17
C ALA A 64 0.29 -10.63 -1.37
N SER A 65 0.94 -11.37 -0.47
CA SER A 65 1.15 -12.81 -0.68
C SER A 65 -0.12 -13.67 -0.60
N SER A 66 -1.22 -13.11 -0.10
CA SER A 66 -2.51 -13.79 -0.04
C SER A 66 -3.40 -13.54 -1.26
N GLU A 67 -2.96 -12.72 -2.21
CA GLU A 67 -3.67 -12.42 -3.45
C GLU A 67 -3.03 -13.18 -4.62
N ASP A 68 -3.85 -13.63 -5.57
CA ASP A 68 -3.36 -14.30 -6.79
C ASP A 68 -2.80 -13.30 -7.81
N ASP A 69 -3.37 -12.08 -7.83
CA ASP A 69 -3.01 -10.99 -8.73
C ASP A 69 -2.62 -9.74 -7.94
N ASP A 70 -1.63 -9.01 -8.47
CA ASP A 70 -1.23 -7.72 -7.90
C ASP A 70 -2.22 -6.59 -8.24
N LEU A 71 -2.27 -5.57 -7.38
CA LEU A 71 -3.04 -4.36 -7.63
C LEU A 71 -2.20 -3.34 -8.41
N GLU A 72 -2.59 -3.09 -9.66
CA GLU A 72 -1.96 -2.12 -10.53
C GLU A 72 -2.68 -0.76 -10.51
N LEU A 73 -1.93 0.32 -10.28
CA LEU A 73 -2.42 1.69 -10.22
C LEU A 73 -1.71 2.55 -11.27
N THR A 74 -2.48 3.33 -12.03
CA THR A 74 -1.96 4.25 -13.06
C THR A 74 -2.66 5.61 -12.99
N GLY A 75 -1.91 6.67 -13.33
CA GLY A 75 -2.43 8.04 -13.32
C GLY A 75 -2.87 8.50 -11.92
N LYS A 76 -4.11 8.96 -11.79
CA LYS A 76 -4.64 9.45 -10.52
C LYS A 76 -6.01 8.86 -10.23
N GLY A 77 -6.26 8.55 -8.96
CA GLY A 77 -7.53 7.97 -8.59
C GLY A 77 -7.60 7.48 -7.16
N LYS A 78 -8.52 6.53 -6.98
CA LYS A 78 -8.83 5.93 -5.70
C LYS A 78 -9.15 4.45 -5.89
N TYR A 79 -8.52 3.62 -5.08
CA TYR A 79 -8.88 2.24 -4.85
C TYR A 79 -9.70 2.12 -3.54
N GLY A 80 -10.67 1.19 -3.47
CA GLY A 80 -11.57 1.01 -2.31
C GLY A 80 -12.92 1.73 -2.44
N LEU A 81 -13.75 1.71 -1.39
CA LEU A 81 -15.11 2.31 -1.28
C LEU A 81 -16.09 2.19 -2.49
N ARG A 82 -15.89 1.23 -3.39
CA ARG A 82 -16.91 0.84 -4.37
C ARG A 82 -17.62 -0.41 -3.86
N PRO A 83 -18.93 -0.56 -4.09
CA PRO A 83 -19.69 -1.73 -3.61
C PRO A 83 -19.07 -3.08 -4.00
N ASP A 84 -18.35 -3.13 -5.12
CA ASP A 84 -17.75 -4.35 -5.66
C ASP A 84 -16.24 -4.49 -5.43
N GLN A 85 -15.62 -3.55 -4.71
CA GLN A 85 -14.19 -3.59 -4.40
C GLN A 85 -13.97 -4.14 -2.99
N LEU A 86 -13.42 -5.36 -2.94
CA LEU A 86 -13.04 -6.04 -1.71
C LEU A 86 -11.77 -5.44 -1.11
N LYS A 87 -11.52 -5.76 0.15
CA LYS A 87 -10.23 -5.53 0.80
C LYS A 87 -9.15 -6.31 0.04
N PHE A 88 -7.96 -5.73 -0.09
CA PHE A 88 -6.81 -6.35 -0.74
C PHE A 88 -5.79 -6.81 0.30
N GLY A 89 -5.35 -8.06 0.18
CA GLY A 89 -4.43 -8.72 1.07
C GLY A 89 -5.09 -9.19 2.38
N ASN A 90 -4.29 -9.89 3.16
CA ASN A 90 -4.53 -10.31 4.53
C ASN A 90 -3.19 -10.80 5.08
N ASP A 91 -2.20 -9.91 5.03
CA ASP A 91 -0.79 -10.27 5.08
C ASP A 91 -0.07 -9.49 6.16
N LYS A 92 1.07 -10.05 6.59
CA LYS A 92 1.99 -9.35 7.49
C LYS A 92 2.58 -8.11 6.82
N LYS A 93 2.90 -8.19 5.53
CA LYS A 93 3.52 -7.12 4.76
C LYS A 93 2.76 -6.91 3.46
N ILE A 94 2.66 -5.65 3.07
CA ILE A 94 2.17 -5.23 1.75
C ILE A 94 3.29 -4.43 1.10
N LEU A 95 3.62 -4.78 -0.14
CA LEU A 95 4.78 -4.28 -0.86
C LEU A 95 4.38 -3.39 -2.03
N LEU A 96 5.31 -2.57 -2.48
CA LEU A 96 5.16 -1.64 -3.61
C LEU A 96 6.36 -1.75 -4.54
N SER A 97 6.06 -1.84 -5.83
CA SER A 97 7.01 -1.75 -6.92
C SER A 97 6.54 -0.69 -7.93
N THR A 98 7.48 -0.11 -8.66
CA THR A 98 7.20 0.89 -9.71
C THR A 98 8.01 0.58 -10.95
N ASP A 99 7.44 0.79 -12.13
CA ASP A 99 8.20 0.70 -13.37
C ASP A 99 9.10 1.93 -13.63
N SER A 100 9.74 1.95 -14.80
CA SER A 100 10.67 3.01 -15.22
C SER A 100 10.00 4.28 -15.73
N ASN A 101 8.68 4.26 -15.94
CA ASN A 101 7.87 5.36 -16.48
C ASN A 101 7.14 6.16 -15.39
N VAL A 102 7.34 5.82 -14.12
CA VAL A 102 6.91 6.64 -12.97
C VAL A 102 7.93 7.76 -12.73
N ASP A 103 7.53 9.01 -12.91
CA ASP A 103 8.42 10.14 -12.61
C ASP A 103 8.44 10.42 -11.11
N SER A 104 7.26 10.46 -10.49
CA SER A 104 7.08 10.59 -9.05
C SER A 104 5.68 10.11 -8.65
N TYR A 105 5.46 9.86 -7.37
CA TYR A 105 4.11 9.58 -6.89
C TYR A 105 3.87 10.00 -5.43
N LEU A 106 2.59 10.16 -5.12
CA LEU A 106 2.05 10.34 -3.78
C LEU A 106 0.87 9.39 -3.58
N MET A 107 0.94 8.59 -2.53
CA MET A 107 -0.13 7.69 -2.11
C MET A 107 -0.49 7.92 -0.64
N VAL A 108 -1.77 7.80 -0.33
CA VAL A 108 -2.28 7.72 1.05
C VAL A 108 -3.13 6.47 1.16
N THR A 109 -2.64 5.51 1.93
CA THR A 109 -3.19 4.16 2.00
C THR A 109 -3.71 3.89 3.40
N GLU A 110 -4.97 3.47 3.50
CA GLU A 110 -5.58 2.97 4.73
C GLU A 110 -5.57 1.44 4.74
N PHE A 111 -5.01 0.91 5.83
CA PHE A 111 -5.00 -0.49 6.17
C PHE A 111 -5.89 -0.76 7.38
N ARG A 112 -6.77 -1.74 7.24
CA ARG A 112 -7.50 -2.32 8.37
C ARG A 112 -6.65 -3.44 8.98
N ARG A 113 -6.58 -3.48 10.30
CA ARG A 113 -5.95 -4.59 11.01
C ARG A 113 -6.92 -5.76 11.12
N ASN A 114 -6.42 -6.95 10.84
CA ASN A 114 -7.16 -8.19 10.98
C ASN A 114 -6.71 -8.81 12.31
N ASP A 115 -7.63 -8.87 13.27
CA ASP A 115 -7.46 -9.56 14.54
C ASP A 115 -7.61 -11.08 14.36
#